data_AF-A0A1G0ADJ6-F1
#
_entry.id   AF-A0A1G0ADJ6-F1
#
_cell.length_a   1.000
_cell.length_b   1.000
_cell.length_c   1.000
_cell.angle_alpha   90.00
_cell.angle_beta   90.00
_cell.angle_gamma   90.00
#
_symmetry.space_group_name_H-M   'P 1'
#
loop_
_entity.id
_entity.type
_entity.pdbx_description
1 polymer ?
#
loop_
_entity_poly.entity_id
_entity_poly.type
_entity_poly.pdbx_seq_one_letter_code
_entity_poly.pdbx_strand_id
1 'polypeptide(L)'
;MSISLPTYTRREAPLLGRSHRVRAIIYAGLRREFRRPAAVVVMALGILSTTAFGIVFVFLAPLLIPGQALDLSFFYIPASNFLVLLFTILMASIVGSGLIADDIGSMALTLYLSRPITHADYLTAKAAILGPLIAMIAALPLLLTPFVAALLGAFPWDVALLALGIGIGLGALFTAFFTAVTLLLSSLTSRKAYAAAGVFAIASGLTIPSELLASAIGEPAILYLSPWQDFLAVARAAYGAAQGPIDWAPGLAILVSATVLAALVTYVRMKALEVVTG
;
A
#
# COMPACT_ATOMS: atom_id res chain seq x y z
N MET A 1 32.88 51.21 7.23
CA MET A 1 32.08 50.14 6.58
C MET A 1 30.66 50.24 7.11
N SER A 2 29.72 50.76 6.33
CA SER A 2 28.29 50.77 6.70
C SER A 2 27.66 49.45 6.27
N ILE A 3 27.14 48.68 7.22
CA ILE A 3 26.36 47.48 6.93
C ILE A 3 24.98 47.94 6.48
N SER A 4 24.66 47.81 5.20
CA SER A 4 23.30 48.01 4.70
C SER A 4 22.44 46.81 5.12
N LEU A 5 21.35 47.09 5.84
CA LEU A 5 20.40 46.04 6.22
C LEU A 5 19.68 45.52 4.96
N PRO A 6 19.50 44.19 4.83
CA PRO A 6 18.76 43.64 3.71
C PRO A 6 17.32 44.15 3.73
N THR A 7 16.89 44.76 2.63
CA THR A 7 15.55 45.31 2.47
C THR A 7 14.56 44.15 2.28
N TYR A 8 13.74 43.88 3.28
CA TYR A 8 12.75 42.81 3.21
C TYR A 8 11.51 43.30 2.45
N THR A 9 11.36 42.90 1.19
CA THR A 9 10.12 43.11 0.45
C THR A 9 9.15 41.97 0.75
N ARG A 10 8.01 42.30 1.38
CA ARG A 10 6.95 41.34 1.64
C ARG A 10 6.35 40.90 0.30
N ARG A 11 6.60 39.67 -0.11
CA ARG A 11 5.98 39.11 -1.31
C ARG A 11 4.50 38.85 -1.04
N GLU A 12 3.63 39.65 -1.61
CA GLU A 12 2.18 39.43 -1.58
C GLU A 12 1.82 38.27 -2.49
N ALA A 13 1.83 37.05 -1.95
CA ALA A 13 1.27 35.89 -2.64
C ALA A 13 -0.24 35.84 -2.38
N PRO A 14 -1.08 35.61 -3.42
CA PRO A 14 -2.51 35.46 -3.23
C PRO A 14 -2.83 34.29 -2.29
N LEU A 15 -3.84 34.45 -1.44
CA LEU A 15 -4.28 33.41 -0.51
C LEU A 15 -4.94 32.27 -1.31
N LEU A 16 -4.16 31.24 -1.62
CA LEU A 16 -4.66 30.07 -2.34
C LEU A 16 -5.65 29.27 -1.48
N GLY A 17 -6.67 28.70 -2.13
CA GLY A 17 -7.70 27.90 -1.46
C GLY A 17 -7.20 26.58 -0.84
N ARG A 18 -8.03 25.95 -0.01
CA ARG A 18 -7.72 24.71 0.75
C ARG A 18 -7.23 23.57 -0.15
N SER A 19 -7.91 23.31 -1.27
CA SER A 19 -7.56 22.24 -2.22
C SER A 19 -6.16 22.39 -2.82
N HIS A 20 -5.74 23.61 -3.14
CA HIS A 20 -4.41 23.89 -3.69
C HIS A 20 -3.31 23.55 -2.69
N ARG A 21 -3.55 23.77 -1.39
CA ARG A 21 -2.58 23.47 -0.34
C ARG A 21 -2.41 21.97 -0.14
N VAL A 22 -3.51 21.22 -0.13
CA VAL A 22 -3.50 19.75 -0.08
C VAL A 22 -2.75 19.18 -1.28
N ARG A 23 -3.05 19.66 -2.50
CA ARG A 23 -2.34 19.27 -3.72
C ARG A 23 -0.85 19.59 -3.66
N ALA A 24 -0.47 20.72 -3.07
CA ALA A 24 0.93 21.09 -2.90
C ALA A 24 1.68 20.10 -1.98
N ILE A 25 1.05 19.64 -0.88
CA ILE A 25 1.62 18.60 0.00
C ILE A 25 1.82 17.30 -0.78
N ILE A 26 0.79 16.86 -1.52
CA ILE A 26 0.83 15.63 -2.31
C ILE A 26 1.94 15.71 -3.37
N TYR A 27 1.97 16.77 -4.18
CA TYR A 27 2.94 16.94 -5.25
C TYR A 27 4.38 17.03 -4.72
N ALA A 28 4.60 17.83 -3.67
CA ALA A 28 5.92 17.94 -3.05
C ALA A 28 6.37 16.61 -2.44
N GLY A 29 5.46 15.88 -1.79
CA GLY A 29 5.70 14.55 -1.22
C GLY A 29 6.05 13.52 -2.29
N LEU A 30 5.21 13.36 -3.32
CA LEU A 30 5.47 12.45 -4.43
C LEU A 30 6.80 12.79 -5.12
N ARG A 31 7.04 14.07 -5.44
CA ARG A 31 8.31 14.49 -6.07
C ARG A 31 9.52 14.19 -5.19
N ARG A 32 9.40 14.31 -3.86
CA ARG A 32 10.46 13.93 -2.91
C ARG A 32 10.71 12.43 -3.01
N GLU A 33 9.68 11.60 -2.98
CA GLU A 33 9.84 10.13 -3.00
C GLU A 33 10.35 9.61 -4.35
N PHE A 34 9.89 10.14 -5.48
CA PHE A 34 10.43 9.80 -6.80
C PHE A 34 11.89 10.21 -7.01
N ARG A 35 12.42 11.14 -6.19
CA ARG A 35 13.84 11.51 -6.19
C ARG A 35 14.70 10.64 -5.29
N ARG A 36 14.09 9.78 -4.46
CA ARG A 36 14.83 8.87 -3.57
C ARG A 36 15.15 7.59 -4.35
N PRO A 37 16.44 7.27 -4.58
CA PRO A 37 16.81 6.14 -5.42
C PRO A 37 16.28 4.82 -4.86
N ALA A 38 16.30 4.65 -3.53
CA ALA A 38 15.76 3.45 -2.88
C ALA A 38 14.27 3.21 -3.18
N ALA A 39 13.45 4.27 -3.18
CA ALA A 39 12.02 4.18 -3.50
C ALA A 39 11.80 3.78 -4.97
N VAL A 40 12.54 4.39 -5.89
CA VAL A 40 12.46 4.07 -7.32
C VAL A 40 12.93 2.65 -7.61
N VAL A 41 14.04 2.21 -7.02
CA VAL A 41 14.58 0.85 -7.22
C VAL A 41 13.61 -0.21 -6.70
N VAL A 42 13.09 -0.04 -5.48
CA VAL A 42 12.12 -0.99 -4.89
C VAL A 42 10.84 -1.04 -5.70
N MET A 43 10.33 0.11 -6.13
CA MET A 43 9.15 0.18 -6.99
C MET A 43 9.41 -0.48 -8.36
N ALA A 44 10.51 -0.16 -9.03
CA ALA A 44 10.83 -0.71 -10.35
C ALA A 44 11.07 -2.22 -10.30
N LEU A 45 11.87 -2.71 -9.34
CA LEU A 45 12.10 -4.14 -9.15
C LEU A 45 10.84 -4.87 -8.72
N GLY A 46 10.02 -4.26 -7.86
CA GLY A 46 8.73 -4.80 -7.45
C GLY A 46 7.79 -4.97 -8.63
N ILE A 47 7.55 -3.91 -9.40
CA ILE A 47 6.71 -3.95 -10.62
C ILE A 47 7.25 -4.98 -11.60
N LEU A 48 8.55 -4.93 -11.92
CA LEU A 48 9.16 -5.80 -12.93
C LEU A 48 9.03 -7.26 -12.52
N SER A 49 9.45 -7.62 -11.31
CA SER A 49 9.47 -9.01 -10.85
C SER A 49 8.06 -9.59 -10.68
N THR A 50 7.11 -8.82 -10.12
CA THR A 50 5.73 -9.27 -9.92
C THR A 50 4.97 -9.42 -11.22
N THR A 51 5.12 -8.46 -12.14
CA THR A 51 4.46 -8.48 -13.45
C THR A 51 5.08 -9.55 -14.35
N ALA A 52 6.42 -9.66 -14.38
CA ALA A 52 7.10 -10.70 -15.15
C ALA A 52 6.70 -12.09 -14.66
N PHE A 53 6.66 -12.33 -13.35
CA PHE A 53 6.18 -13.58 -12.78
C PHE A 53 4.77 -13.92 -13.27
N GLY A 54 3.83 -12.96 -13.16
CA GLY A 54 2.44 -13.15 -13.58
C GLY A 54 2.32 -13.48 -15.07
N ILE A 55 2.98 -12.71 -15.93
CA ILE A 55 2.94 -12.91 -17.39
C ILE A 55 3.56 -14.26 -17.76
N VAL A 56 4.74 -14.60 -17.22
CA VAL A 56 5.43 -15.85 -17.54
C VAL A 56 4.58 -17.05 -17.13
N PHE A 57 4.00 -17.05 -15.93
CA PHE A 57 3.16 -18.16 -15.48
C PHE A 57 1.89 -18.32 -16.30
N VAL A 58 1.18 -17.21 -16.57
CA VAL A 58 -0.07 -17.25 -17.34
C VAL A 58 0.20 -17.68 -18.79
N PHE A 59 1.32 -17.26 -19.39
CA PHE A 59 1.68 -17.62 -20.75
C PHE A 59 2.23 -19.05 -20.88
N LEU A 60 3.00 -19.53 -19.90
CA LEU A 60 3.54 -20.90 -19.89
C LEU A 60 2.55 -21.92 -19.32
N ALA A 61 1.44 -21.51 -18.70
CA ALA A 61 0.44 -22.42 -18.14
C ALA A 61 0.00 -23.55 -19.09
N PRO A 62 -0.30 -23.31 -20.39
CA PRO A 62 -0.70 -24.37 -21.31
C PRO A 62 0.39 -25.41 -21.56
N LEU A 63 1.67 -25.02 -21.43
CA LEU A 63 2.82 -25.92 -21.57
C LEU A 63 3.10 -26.71 -20.29
N LEU A 64 2.97 -26.05 -19.14
CA LEU A 64 3.28 -26.64 -17.83
C LEU A 64 2.17 -27.57 -17.34
N ILE A 65 0.91 -27.29 -17.68
CA ILE A 65 -0.25 -28.08 -17.26
C ILE A 65 -1.15 -28.36 -18.48
N PRO A 66 -0.76 -29.32 -19.34
CA PRO A 66 -1.51 -29.63 -20.54
C PRO A 66 -2.93 -30.11 -20.22
N GLY A 67 -3.92 -29.54 -20.89
CA GLY A 67 -5.33 -29.95 -20.77
C GLY A 67 -6.12 -29.29 -19.65
N GLN A 68 -5.53 -28.38 -18.86
CA GLN A 68 -6.28 -27.56 -17.91
C GLN A 68 -7.02 -26.43 -18.64
N ALA A 69 -8.30 -26.23 -18.35
CA ALA A 69 -9.08 -25.14 -18.91
C ALA A 69 -8.55 -23.80 -18.40
N LEU A 70 -8.18 -22.89 -19.31
CA LEU A 70 -7.70 -21.53 -18.99
C LEU A 70 -8.86 -20.63 -18.56
N ASP A 71 -9.31 -20.83 -17.32
CA ASP A 71 -10.42 -20.11 -16.72
C ASP A 71 -9.95 -18.94 -15.84
N LEU A 72 -10.90 -18.23 -15.24
CA LEU A 72 -10.65 -17.09 -14.37
C LEU A 72 -9.72 -17.43 -13.19
N SER A 73 -9.73 -18.68 -12.72
CA SER A 73 -9.01 -19.10 -11.52
C SER A 73 -7.49 -18.97 -11.68
N PHE A 74 -6.97 -19.00 -12.91
CA PHE A 74 -5.54 -18.80 -13.19
C PHE A 74 -5.03 -17.44 -12.75
N PHE A 75 -5.88 -16.41 -12.72
CA PHE A 75 -5.49 -15.07 -12.27
C PHE A 75 -5.32 -14.97 -10.74
N TYR A 76 -5.66 -16.02 -9.99
CA TYR A 76 -5.21 -16.15 -8.61
C TYR A 76 -3.68 -16.29 -8.50
N ILE A 77 -3.00 -16.93 -9.47
CA ILE A 77 -1.55 -17.13 -9.44
C ILE A 77 -0.79 -15.79 -9.33
N PRO A 78 -0.98 -14.79 -10.23
CA PRO A 78 -0.34 -13.49 -10.08
C PRO A 78 -0.74 -12.76 -8.79
N ALA A 79 -1.99 -12.93 -8.31
CA ALA A 79 -2.43 -12.36 -7.03
C ALA A 79 -1.72 -13.00 -5.82
N SER A 80 -1.40 -14.29 -5.90
CA SER A 80 -0.75 -15.05 -4.84
C SER A 80 0.78 -14.94 -4.82
N ASN A 81 1.35 -14.13 -5.71
CA ASN A 81 2.79 -13.95 -5.79
C ASN A 81 3.33 -13.27 -4.52
N PHE A 82 4.11 -14.01 -3.73
CA PHE A 82 4.74 -13.51 -2.50
C PHE A 82 5.63 -12.27 -2.72
N LEU A 83 6.18 -12.07 -3.93
CA LEU A 83 6.93 -10.86 -4.24
C LEU A 83 6.06 -9.59 -4.12
N VAL A 84 4.76 -9.68 -4.38
CA VAL A 84 3.83 -8.55 -4.20
C VAL A 84 3.82 -8.12 -2.73
N LEU A 85 3.71 -9.08 -1.80
CA LEU A 85 3.78 -8.81 -0.36
C LEU A 85 5.13 -8.19 0.00
N LEU A 86 6.23 -8.86 -0.39
CA LEU A 86 7.58 -8.42 -0.03
C LEU A 86 7.85 -6.98 -0.47
N PHE A 87 7.63 -6.67 -1.75
CA PHE A 87 7.90 -5.33 -2.27
C PHE A 87 6.91 -4.29 -1.74
N THR A 88 5.68 -4.67 -1.43
CA THR A 88 4.72 -3.78 -0.74
C THR A 88 5.21 -3.41 0.66
N ILE A 89 5.67 -4.39 1.45
CA ILE A 89 6.24 -4.16 2.79
C ILE A 89 7.49 -3.28 2.71
N LEU A 90 8.38 -3.55 1.76
CA LEU A 90 9.58 -2.75 1.55
C LEU A 90 9.23 -1.30 1.19
N MET A 91 8.27 -1.11 0.28
CA MET A 91 7.85 0.22 -0.14
C MET A 91 7.19 1.01 1.00
N ALA A 92 6.29 0.35 1.72
CA ALA A 92 5.68 0.87 2.94
C ALA A 92 6.72 1.26 3.99
N SER A 93 7.73 0.42 4.21
CA SER A 93 8.79 0.65 5.20
C SER A 93 9.76 1.76 4.80
N ILE A 94 10.12 1.88 3.52
CA ILE A 94 11.12 2.85 3.03
C ILE A 94 10.52 4.26 2.87
N VAL A 95 9.29 4.32 2.36
CA VAL A 95 8.60 5.59 2.08
C VAL A 95 7.65 5.95 3.19
N GLY A 96 6.70 5.06 3.50
CA GLY A 96 5.59 5.37 4.39
C GLY A 96 6.00 5.63 5.84
N SER A 97 7.04 4.95 6.34
CA SER A 97 7.53 5.11 7.71
C SER A 97 7.91 6.55 8.09
N GLY A 98 8.45 7.32 7.15
CA GLY A 98 8.88 8.70 7.37
C GLY A 98 7.78 9.74 7.12
N LEU A 99 6.64 9.37 6.54
CA LEU A 99 5.65 10.35 6.06
C LEU A 99 5.04 11.19 7.16
N ILE A 100 4.78 10.61 8.34
CA ILE A 100 4.28 11.31 9.52
C ILE A 100 5.39 11.44 10.57
N ALA A 101 6.24 10.42 10.74
CA ALA A 101 7.32 10.43 11.73
C ALA A 101 8.29 11.62 11.55
N ASP A 102 8.69 11.93 10.30
CA ASP A 102 9.58 13.07 10.04
C ASP A 102 8.87 14.40 10.37
N ASP A 103 7.57 14.51 10.11
CA ASP A 103 6.79 15.72 10.39
C ASP A 103 6.59 15.94 11.90
N ILE A 104 6.40 14.87 12.67
CA ILE A 104 6.36 14.91 14.14
C ILE A 104 7.73 15.32 14.68
N GLY A 105 8.80 14.67 14.22
CA GLY A 105 10.16 14.92 14.70
C GLY A 105 10.67 16.33 14.38
N SER A 106 10.21 16.94 13.30
CA SER A 106 10.58 18.30 12.87
C SER A 106 9.57 19.38 13.26
N MET A 107 8.50 19.04 13.98
CA MET A 107 7.37 19.93 14.26
C MET A 107 6.71 20.57 13.01
N ALA A 108 6.88 19.95 11.84
CA ALA A 108 6.28 20.40 10.60
C ALA A 108 4.75 20.26 10.62
N LEU A 109 4.21 19.31 11.41
CA LEU A 109 2.76 19.13 11.58
C LEU A 109 2.09 20.43 12.05
N THR A 110 2.65 21.09 13.07
CA THR A 110 2.15 22.37 13.59
C THR A 110 2.16 23.46 12.51
N LEU A 111 3.20 23.48 11.67
CA LEU A 111 3.28 24.43 10.54
C LEU A 111 2.23 24.15 9.47
N TYR A 112 1.91 22.89 9.18
CA TYR A 112 0.82 22.55 8.25
C TYR A 112 -0.54 23.00 8.81
N LEU A 113 -0.79 22.75 10.10
CA LEU A 113 -2.07 23.04 10.76
C LEU A 113 -2.27 24.52 11.12
N SER A 114 -1.20 25.31 11.18
CA SER A 114 -1.32 26.78 11.26
C SER A 114 -1.94 27.41 10.00
N ARG A 115 -1.99 26.66 8.90
CA ARG A 115 -2.73 27.01 7.70
C ARG A 115 -4.13 26.37 7.78
N PRO A 116 -5.18 26.95 7.17
CA PRO A 116 -6.52 26.34 7.07
C PRO A 116 -6.53 25.03 6.26
N ILE A 117 -6.02 23.98 6.89
CA ILE A 117 -5.92 22.58 6.47
C ILE A 117 -6.32 21.78 7.71
N THR A 118 -7.23 20.84 7.54
CA THR A 118 -7.68 19.99 8.65
C THR A 118 -6.77 18.77 8.81
N HIS A 119 -6.81 18.12 9.99
CA HIS A 119 -6.15 16.83 10.21
C HIS A 119 -6.54 15.77 9.18
N ALA A 120 -7.80 15.77 8.74
CA ALA A 120 -8.28 14.85 7.70
C ALA A 120 -7.64 15.16 6.35
N ASP A 121 -7.48 16.43 5.98
CA ASP A 121 -6.79 16.81 4.74
C ASP A 121 -5.31 16.43 4.77
N TYR A 122 -4.66 16.63 5.92
CA TYR A 122 -3.28 16.22 6.11
C TYR A 122 -3.13 14.71 5.94
N LEU A 123 -3.96 13.92 6.63
CA LEU A 123 -3.89 12.46 6.56
C LEU A 123 -4.22 11.94 5.16
N THR A 124 -5.23 12.50 4.50
CA THR A 124 -5.57 12.15 3.11
C THR A 124 -4.44 12.54 2.15
N ALA A 125 -3.75 13.67 2.36
CA ALA A 125 -2.57 14.02 1.58
C ALA A 125 -1.43 13.01 1.75
N LYS A 126 -1.17 12.54 2.98
CA LYS A 126 -0.16 11.51 3.25
C LYS A 126 -0.53 10.16 2.64
N ALA A 127 -1.80 9.77 2.73
CA ALA A 127 -2.32 8.58 2.06
C ALA A 127 -2.21 8.70 0.53
N ALA A 128 -2.48 9.87 -0.04
CA ALA A 128 -2.35 10.13 -1.48
C ALA A 128 -0.89 10.19 -1.98
N ILE A 129 0.10 10.26 -1.09
CA ILE A 129 1.51 10.07 -1.44
C ILE A 129 1.86 8.58 -1.45
N LEU A 130 1.51 7.86 -0.40
CA LEU A 130 1.90 6.45 -0.23
C LEU A 130 1.06 5.48 -1.09
N GLY A 131 -0.26 5.71 -1.13
CA GLY A 131 -1.22 4.84 -1.79
C GLY A 131 -0.88 4.57 -3.26
N PRO A 132 -0.63 5.59 -4.10
CA PRO A 132 -0.24 5.36 -5.49
C PRO A 132 1.05 4.56 -5.64
N LEU A 133 2.03 4.79 -4.76
CA LEU A 133 3.31 4.07 -4.79
C LEU A 133 3.14 2.58 -4.45
N ILE A 134 2.31 2.27 -3.46
CA ILE A 134 1.94 0.89 -3.13
C ILE A 134 1.08 0.28 -4.24
N ALA A 135 0.11 1.02 -4.79
CA ALA A 135 -0.77 0.55 -5.86
C ALA A 135 0.02 0.15 -7.12
N MET A 136 1.15 0.80 -7.40
CA MET A 136 2.02 0.39 -8.49
C MET A 136 2.60 -1.02 -8.31
N ILE A 137 2.81 -1.47 -7.08
CA ILE A 137 3.31 -2.82 -6.81
C ILE A 137 2.14 -3.81 -6.62
N ALA A 138 1.10 -3.39 -5.92
CA ALA A 138 -0.01 -4.27 -5.52
C ALA A 138 -1.08 -4.44 -6.59
N ALA A 139 -1.47 -3.35 -7.27
CA ALA A 139 -2.57 -3.35 -8.22
C ALA A 139 -2.07 -3.53 -9.65
N LEU A 140 -0.99 -2.85 -10.05
CA LEU A 140 -0.53 -2.84 -11.44
C LEU A 140 -0.29 -4.24 -12.02
N PRO A 141 0.36 -5.20 -11.32
CA PRO A 141 0.55 -6.53 -11.88
C PRO A 141 -0.78 -7.25 -12.12
N LEU A 142 -1.74 -7.08 -11.21
CA LEU A 142 -3.09 -7.64 -11.35
C LEU A 142 -3.88 -7.06 -12.52
N LEU A 143 -3.46 -5.88 -13.02
CA LEU A 143 -4.03 -5.27 -14.21
C LEU A 143 -3.28 -5.68 -15.47
N LEU A 144 -1.95 -5.61 -15.43
CA LEU A 144 -1.12 -5.88 -16.60
C LEU A 144 -1.16 -7.36 -17.00
N THR A 145 -1.19 -8.30 -16.06
CA THR A 145 -1.20 -9.72 -16.37
C THR A 145 -2.42 -10.13 -17.21
N PRO A 146 -3.69 -9.90 -16.81
CA PRO A 146 -4.85 -10.23 -17.65
C PRO A 146 -4.90 -9.44 -18.95
N PHE A 147 -4.52 -8.16 -18.93
CA PHE A 147 -4.48 -7.36 -20.15
C PHE A 147 -3.51 -7.92 -21.20
N VAL A 148 -2.29 -8.24 -20.79
CA VAL A 148 -1.27 -8.83 -21.67
C VAL A 148 -1.67 -10.24 -22.09
N ALA A 149 -2.25 -11.04 -21.18
CA ALA A 149 -2.73 -12.38 -21.51
C ALA A 149 -3.80 -12.37 -22.62
N ALA A 150 -4.74 -11.43 -22.59
CA ALA A 150 -5.71 -11.26 -23.67
C ALA A 150 -5.07 -10.75 -24.97
N LEU A 151 -4.16 -9.77 -24.86
CA LEU A 151 -3.48 -9.20 -26.02
C LEU A 151 -2.64 -10.23 -26.78
N LEU A 152 -2.02 -11.18 -26.07
CA LEU A 152 -1.24 -12.28 -26.63
C LEU A 152 -2.10 -13.48 -27.08
N GLY A 153 -3.42 -13.42 -26.91
CA GLY A 153 -4.33 -14.51 -27.26
C GLY A 153 -4.26 -15.72 -26.34
N ALA A 154 -3.65 -15.60 -25.16
CA ALA A 154 -3.59 -16.68 -24.17
C ALA A 154 -4.92 -16.88 -23.45
N PHE A 155 -5.70 -15.81 -23.28
CA PHE A 155 -7.02 -15.82 -22.64
C PHE A 155 -8.03 -15.04 -23.48
N PRO A 156 -9.32 -15.43 -23.46
CA PRO A 156 -10.36 -14.66 -24.13
C PRO A 156 -10.61 -13.33 -23.37
N TRP A 157 -11.05 -12.31 -24.11
CA TRP A 157 -11.19 -10.94 -23.61
C TRP A 157 -12.22 -10.80 -22.48
N ASP A 158 -13.29 -11.57 -22.51
CA ASP A 158 -14.32 -11.60 -21.47
C ASP A 158 -13.76 -12.04 -20.11
N VAL A 159 -12.98 -13.11 -20.07
CA VAL A 159 -12.31 -13.60 -18.85
C VAL A 159 -11.28 -12.59 -18.38
N ALA A 160 -10.49 -12.02 -19.29
CA ALA A 160 -9.47 -11.03 -18.94
C ALA A 160 -10.07 -9.72 -18.40
N LEU A 161 -11.17 -9.23 -18.97
CA LEU A 161 -11.87 -8.04 -18.48
C LEU A 161 -12.48 -8.25 -17.10
N LEU A 162 -13.01 -9.45 -16.84
CA LEU A 162 -13.50 -9.82 -15.51
C LEU A 162 -12.33 -9.88 -14.51
N ALA A 163 -11.22 -10.51 -14.89
CA ALA A 163 -10.01 -10.58 -14.07
C ALA A 163 -9.42 -9.19 -13.76
N LEU A 164 -9.46 -8.27 -14.72
CA LEU A 164 -9.11 -6.85 -14.56
C LEU A 164 -10.00 -6.18 -13.51
N GLY A 165 -11.32 -6.34 -13.60
CA GLY A 165 -12.28 -5.78 -12.65
C GLY A 165 -12.03 -6.26 -11.21
N ILE A 166 -11.79 -7.57 -11.04
CA ILE A 166 -11.40 -8.15 -9.76
C ILE A 166 -10.05 -7.59 -9.29
N GLY A 167 -9.08 -7.49 -10.19
CA GLY A 167 -7.73 -6.99 -9.90
C GLY A 167 -7.74 -5.55 -9.37
N ILE A 168 -8.63 -4.70 -9.86
CA ILE A 168 -8.85 -3.35 -9.31
C ILE A 168 -9.31 -3.43 -7.84
N GLY A 169 -10.30 -4.28 -7.54
CA GLY A 169 -10.83 -4.44 -6.19
C GLY A 169 -9.80 -4.98 -5.21
N LEU A 170 -9.10 -6.06 -5.57
CA LEU A 170 -8.05 -6.67 -4.76
C LEU A 170 -6.86 -5.74 -4.56
N GLY A 171 -6.39 -5.09 -5.65
CA GLY A 171 -5.32 -4.13 -5.60
C GLY A 171 -5.64 -2.92 -4.71
N ALA A 172 -6.89 -2.41 -4.79
CA ALA A 172 -7.36 -1.33 -3.92
C ALA A 172 -7.44 -1.74 -2.45
N LEU A 173 -7.98 -2.93 -2.16
CA LEU A 173 -8.06 -3.48 -0.80
C LEU A 173 -6.68 -3.58 -0.17
N PHE A 174 -5.72 -4.21 -0.87
CA PHE A 174 -4.36 -4.41 -0.37
C PHE A 174 -3.61 -3.09 -0.20
N THR A 175 -3.77 -2.18 -1.16
CA THR A 175 -3.17 -0.83 -1.10
C THR A 175 -3.71 -0.03 0.08
N ALA A 176 -5.03 -0.04 0.29
CA ALA A 176 -5.67 0.67 1.39
C ALA A 176 -5.19 0.15 2.75
N PHE A 177 -5.14 -1.17 2.91
CA PHE A 177 -4.65 -1.83 4.13
C PHE A 177 -3.22 -1.42 4.46
N PHE A 178 -2.28 -1.64 3.54
CA PHE A 178 -0.87 -1.30 3.80
C PHE A 178 -0.64 0.19 3.97
N THR A 179 -1.38 1.04 3.26
CA THR A 179 -1.31 2.49 3.44
C THR A 179 -1.75 2.90 4.86
N ALA A 180 -2.90 2.40 5.32
CA ALA A 180 -3.46 2.75 6.62
C ALA A 180 -2.58 2.26 7.78
N VAL A 181 -2.15 1.00 7.76
CA VAL A 181 -1.26 0.43 8.79
C VAL A 181 0.08 1.17 8.84
N THR A 182 0.63 1.51 7.68
CA THR A 182 1.92 2.21 7.61
C THR A 182 1.85 3.62 8.15
N LEU A 183 0.78 4.37 7.83
CA LEU A 183 0.57 5.71 8.38
C LEU A 183 0.31 5.67 9.89
N LEU A 184 -0.41 4.65 10.38
CA LEU A 184 -0.55 4.41 11.81
C LEU A 184 0.83 4.27 12.47
N LEU A 185 1.66 3.34 11.99
CA LEU A 185 2.98 3.09 12.58
C LEU A 185 3.93 4.28 12.44
N SER A 186 3.87 5.00 11.31
CA SER A 186 4.59 6.27 11.13
C SER A 186 4.15 7.32 12.14
N SER A 187 2.87 7.34 12.49
CA SER A 187 2.37 8.29 13.49
C SER A 187 2.89 7.99 14.89
N LEU A 188 3.12 6.72 15.27
CA LEU A 188 3.45 6.34 16.65
C LEU A 188 4.83 6.81 17.14
N THR A 189 5.72 7.27 16.25
CA THR A 189 7.09 7.62 16.60
C THR A 189 7.56 8.90 15.89
N SER A 190 8.55 9.59 16.47
CA SER A 190 9.27 10.69 15.82
C SER A 190 10.49 10.22 15.03
N ARG A 191 10.86 8.94 15.13
CA ARG A 191 12.03 8.37 14.44
C ARG A 191 11.60 7.44 13.33
N LYS A 192 11.79 7.85 12.07
CA LYS A 192 11.45 7.05 10.89
C LYS A 192 12.01 5.62 10.89
N ALA A 193 13.19 5.41 11.49
CA ALA A 193 13.81 4.08 11.57
C ALA A 193 12.96 3.09 12.41
N TYR A 194 12.39 3.56 13.53
CA TYR A 194 11.51 2.72 14.35
C TYR A 194 10.16 2.47 13.66
N ALA A 195 9.63 3.46 12.94
CA ALA A 195 8.44 3.26 12.12
C ALA A 195 8.69 2.22 11.02
N ALA A 196 9.84 2.29 10.33
CA ALA A 196 10.21 1.35 9.28
C ALA A 196 10.36 -0.08 9.83
N ALA A 197 11.06 -0.22 10.96
CA ALA A 197 11.19 -1.50 11.64
C ALA A 197 9.84 -2.06 12.07
N GLY A 198 8.95 -1.21 12.61
CA GLY A 198 7.59 -1.61 13.00
C GLY A 198 6.75 -2.12 11.84
N VAL A 199 6.75 -1.41 10.70
CA VAL A 199 6.02 -1.82 9.49
C VAL A 199 6.51 -3.18 9.01
N PHE A 200 7.83 -3.34 8.89
CA PHE A 200 8.43 -4.60 8.45
C PHE A 200 8.16 -5.74 9.44
N ALA A 201 8.36 -5.50 10.74
CA ALA A 201 8.22 -6.51 11.78
C ALA A 201 6.76 -6.97 11.93
N ILE A 202 5.78 -6.07 11.87
CA ILE A 202 4.37 -6.45 11.98
C ILE A 202 3.93 -7.23 10.74
N ALA A 203 4.23 -6.75 9.54
CA ALA A 203 3.77 -7.42 8.32
C ALA A 203 4.42 -8.80 8.13
N SER A 204 5.76 -8.88 8.26
CA SER A 204 6.49 -10.14 8.11
C SER A 204 6.33 -11.06 9.32
N GLY A 205 6.28 -10.50 10.52
CA GLY A 205 6.16 -11.22 11.79
C GLY A 205 4.76 -11.72 12.10
N LEU A 206 3.72 -11.24 11.41
CA LEU A 206 2.41 -11.89 11.40
C LEU A 206 2.34 -12.98 10.33
N THR A 207 2.92 -12.73 9.15
CA THR A 207 2.84 -13.66 8.02
C THR A 207 3.59 -14.96 8.30
N ILE A 208 4.90 -14.90 8.53
CA ILE A 208 5.76 -16.11 8.60
C ILE A 208 5.38 -17.00 9.80
N PRO A 209 5.22 -16.48 11.03
CA PRO A 209 4.90 -17.32 12.19
C PRO A 209 3.49 -17.91 12.13
N SER A 210 2.50 -17.21 11.55
CA SER A 210 1.15 -17.76 11.42
C SER A 210 1.12 -19.04 10.58
N GLU A 211 1.87 -19.09 9.47
CA GLU A 211 1.97 -20.25 8.59
C GLU A 211 2.67 -21.41 9.29
N LEU A 212 3.75 -21.12 10.01
CA LEU A 212 4.49 -22.12 10.78
C LEU A 212 3.64 -22.69 11.93
N LEU A 213 2.92 -21.84 12.66
CA LEU A 213 2.08 -22.26 13.78
C LEU A 213 0.84 -23.02 13.30
N ALA A 214 0.18 -22.55 12.24
CA ALA A 214 -0.96 -23.26 11.65
C ALA A 214 -0.57 -24.66 11.18
N SER A 215 0.59 -24.80 10.54
CA SER A 215 1.09 -26.12 10.11
C SER A 215 1.55 -27.00 11.27
N ALA A 216 2.22 -26.45 12.28
CA ALA A 216 2.70 -27.21 13.44
C ALA A 216 1.57 -27.70 14.36
N ILE A 217 0.52 -26.89 14.55
CA ILE A 217 -0.61 -27.19 15.44
C ILE A 217 -1.71 -27.94 14.68
N GLY A 218 -1.79 -27.79 13.35
CA GLY A 218 -2.86 -28.34 12.53
C GLY A 218 -4.14 -27.49 12.55
N GLU A 219 -4.05 -26.24 13.00
CA GLU A 219 -5.19 -25.33 13.18
C GLU A 219 -5.17 -24.20 12.15
N PRO A 220 -5.97 -24.28 11.07
CA PRO A 220 -5.95 -23.30 9.99
C PRO A 220 -6.46 -21.92 10.43
N ALA A 221 -7.24 -21.83 11.50
CA ALA A 221 -7.73 -20.57 12.05
C ALA A 221 -6.62 -19.60 12.46
N ILE A 222 -5.41 -20.09 12.73
CA ILE A 222 -4.24 -19.27 13.04
C ILE A 222 -3.84 -18.38 11.86
N LEU A 223 -4.16 -18.78 10.62
CA LEU A 223 -3.83 -18.02 9.42
C LEU A 223 -4.56 -16.67 9.33
N TYR A 224 -5.69 -16.49 10.04
CA TYR A 224 -6.37 -15.20 10.17
C TYR A 224 -5.54 -14.13 10.89
N LEU A 225 -4.41 -14.49 11.52
CA LEU A 225 -3.46 -13.52 12.05
C LEU A 225 -2.61 -12.85 10.96
N SER A 226 -2.52 -13.46 9.78
CA SER A 226 -1.72 -12.97 8.66
C SER A 226 -2.57 -12.21 7.66
N PRO A 227 -2.37 -10.89 7.53
CA PRO A 227 -3.06 -10.10 6.52
C PRO A 227 -2.81 -10.58 5.09
N TRP A 228 -1.67 -11.25 4.86
CA TRP A 228 -1.37 -11.88 3.58
C TRP A 228 -2.32 -13.06 3.32
N GLN A 229 -2.52 -13.93 4.30
CA GLN A 229 -3.41 -15.08 4.15
C GLN A 229 -4.87 -14.65 4.03
N ASP A 230 -5.30 -13.63 4.79
CA ASP A 230 -6.61 -13.00 4.63
C ASP A 230 -6.82 -12.48 3.21
N PHE A 231 -5.82 -11.77 2.66
CA PHE A 231 -5.85 -11.28 1.29
C PHE A 231 -5.94 -12.43 0.28
N LEU A 232 -5.16 -13.50 0.46
CA LEU A 232 -5.21 -14.68 -0.40
C LEU A 232 -6.57 -15.37 -0.34
N ALA A 233 -7.22 -15.44 0.82
CA ALA A 233 -8.56 -16.00 0.95
C ALA A 233 -9.58 -15.24 0.10
N VAL A 234 -9.55 -13.91 0.17
CA VAL A 234 -10.38 -13.02 -0.66
C VAL A 234 -10.04 -13.17 -2.14
N ALA A 235 -8.76 -13.23 -2.50
CA ALA A 235 -8.33 -13.40 -3.88
C ALA A 235 -8.78 -14.74 -4.48
N ARG A 236 -8.67 -15.85 -3.72
CA ARG A 236 -9.14 -17.17 -4.16
C ARG A 236 -10.63 -17.14 -4.45
N ALA A 237 -11.43 -16.62 -3.53
CA ALA A 237 -12.88 -16.52 -3.69
C ALA A 237 -13.25 -15.63 -4.88
N ALA A 238 -12.59 -14.48 -5.04
CA ALA A 238 -12.88 -13.54 -6.12
C ALA A 238 -12.58 -14.14 -7.50
N TYR A 239 -11.45 -14.83 -7.68
CA TYR A 239 -11.08 -15.47 -8.95
C TYR A 239 -11.74 -16.84 -9.16
N GLY A 240 -12.51 -17.36 -8.20
CA GLY A 240 -13.11 -18.70 -8.29
C GLY A 240 -12.10 -19.84 -8.23
N ALA A 241 -10.95 -19.62 -7.57
CA ALA A 241 -9.94 -20.65 -7.36
C ALA A 241 -10.38 -21.66 -6.28
N ALA A 242 -9.68 -22.79 -6.21
CA ALA A 242 -9.94 -23.83 -5.22
C ALA A 242 -9.94 -23.26 -3.79
N GLN A 243 -10.86 -23.77 -2.96
CA GLN A 243 -11.00 -23.31 -1.59
C GLN A 243 -9.68 -23.47 -0.83
N GLY A 244 -9.32 -22.41 -0.10
CA GLY A 244 -8.13 -22.37 0.73
C GLY A 244 -8.36 -22.92 2.14
N PRO A 245 -7.34 -22.84 3.01
CA PRO A 245 -7.44 -23.31 4.39
C PRO A 245 -8.37 -22.45 5.27
N ILE A 246 -8.63 -21.20 4.86
CA ILE A 246 -9.49 -20.26 5.57
C ILE A 246 -10.56 -19.68 4.63
N ASP A 247 -11.66 -19.23 5.23
CA ASP A 247 -12.78 -18.61 4.51
C ASP A 247 -12.48 -17.13 4.21
N TRP A 248 -13.02 -16.64 3.09
CA TRP A 248 -12.77 -15.29 2.60
C TRP A 248 -13.53 -14.22 3.39
N ALA A 249 -14.73 -14.55 3.91
CA ALA A 249 -15.58 -13.56 4.56
C ALA A 249 -14.96 -13.01 5.86
N PRO A 250 -14.44 -13.85 6.77
CA PRO A 250 -13.73 -13.34 7.95
C PRO A 250 -12.43 -12.61 7.57
N GLY A 251 -11.67 -13.12 6.60
CA GLY A 251 -10.43 -12.47 6.13
C GLY A 251 -10.69 -11.06 5.58
N LEU A 252 -11.74 -10.88 4.77
CA LEU A 252 -12.16 -9.58 4.28
C LEU A 252 -12.56 -8.64 5.44
N ALA A 253 -13.33 -9.16 6.41
CA ALA A 253 -13.75 -8.38 7.57
C ALA A 253 -12.55 -7.91 8.40
N ILE A 254 -11.54 -8.76 8.60
CA ILE A 254 -10.29 -8.41 9.29
C ILE A 254 -9.56 -7.31 8.53
N LEU A 255 -9.32 -7.46 7.23
CA LEU A 255 -8.62 -6.46 6.42
C LEU A 255 -9.33 -5.10 6.44
N VAL A 256 -10.65 -5.08 6.24
CA VAL A 256 -11.43 -3.84 6.22
C VAL A 256 -11.48 -3.19 7.60
N SER A 257 -11.76 -3.97 8.65
CA SER A 257 -11.84 -3.44 10.02
C SER A 257 -10.48 -2.92 10.50
N ALA A 258 -9.39 -3.64 10.25
CA ALA A 258 -8.04 -3.19 10.58
C ALA A 258 -7.65 -1.93 9.80
N THR A 259 -8.04 -1.81 8.53
CA THR A 259 -7.82 -0.61 7.72
C THR A 259 -8.53 0.60 8.31
N VAL A 260 -9.83 0.45 8.62
CA VAL A 260 -10.65 1.52 9.20
C VAL A 260 -10.14 1.91 10.58
N LEU A 261 -9.81 0.93 11.42
CA LEU A 261 -9.28 1.15 12.78
C LEU A 261 -7.92 1.85 12.71
N ALA A 262 -7.01 1.42 11.84
CA ALA A 262 -5.72 2.07 11.67
C ALA A 262 -5.86 3.53 11.22
N ALA A 263 -6.75 3.80 10.25
CA ALA A 263 -7.03 5.16 9.81
C ALA A 263 -7.65 6.03 10.92
N LEU A 264 -8.61 5.49 11.67
CA LEU A 264 -9.28 6.17 12.77
C LEU A 264 -8.33 6.50 13.91
N VAL A 265 -7.52 5.52 14.35
CA VAL A 265 -6.53 5.69 15.42
C VAL A 265 -5.49 6.74 15.00
N THR A 266 -5.03 6.69 13.75
CA THR A 266 -4.11 7.71 13.22
C THR A 266 -4.74 9.10 13.28
N TYR A 267 -5.99 9.24 12.86
CA TYR A 267 -6.72 10.51 12.89
C TYR A 267 -6.89 11.08 14.31
N VAL A 268 -7.34 10.24 15.26
CA VAL A 268 -7.48 10.63 16.67
C VAL A 268 -6.14 11.07 17.24
N ARG A 269 -5.07 10.35 16.92
CA ARG A 269 -3.72 10.69 17.37
C ARG A 269 -3.24 12.03 16.82
N MET A 270 -3.53 12.33 15.54
CA MET A 270 -3.16 13.62 14.96
C MET A 270 -3.83 14.80 15.68
N LYS A 271 -5.10 14.65 16.08
CA LYS A 271 -5.79 15.67 16.88
C LYS A 271 -5.18 15.86 18.28
N ALA A 272 -4.79 14.76 18.92
CA ALA A 272 -4.22 14.84 20.28
C ALA A 272 -2.88 15.59 20.32
N LEU A 273 -2.09 15.57 19.24
CA LEU A 273 -0.81 16.25 19.17
C LEU A 273 -0.93 17.79 19.12
N GLU A 274 -2.07 18.33 18.70
CA GLU A 274 -2.34 19.77 18.69
C GLU A 274 -2.42 20.36 20.11
N VAL A 275 -2.91 19.57 21.07
CA VAL A 275 -3.24 20.03 22.43
C VAL A 275 -2.01 20.17 23.33
N VAL A 276 -0.89 19.49 23.01
CA VAL A 276 0.28 19.41 23.89
C VAL A 276 1.30 20.54 23.62
N THR A 277 1.15 21.30 22.53
CA THR A 277 2.07 22.40 22.18
C THR A 277 1.61 23.79 22.64
N GLY A 278 0.65 23.86 23.57
CA GLY A 278 0.14 25.10 24.16
C GLY A 278 0.71 25.38 25.55
#